data_AF-A0A399HWV7-F1
#
_entry.id   AF-A0A399HWV7-F1
#
_cell.length_a   1.000
_cell.length_b   1.000
_cell.length_c   1.000
_cell.angle_alpha   90.00
_cell.angle_beta   90.00
_cell.angle_gamma   90.00
#
_symmetry.space_group_name_H-M   'P 1'
#
loop_
_entity.id
_entity.type
_entity.pdbx_description
1 polymer ?
#
loop_
_entity_poly.entity_id
_entity_poly.type
_entity_poly.pdbx_seq_one_letter_code
_entity_poly.pdbx_strand_id
1 'polypeptide(L)'
;MSHEKIVTQLSLRLIEVADSPSEIVFAISMQSVLAEIARRLGEEALKLSIEDIRLARDEVRAAIGHHLDERDFIGIGLDTWEITRNL
;
A
#
# COMPACT_ATOMS: atom_id res chain seq x y z
N MET A 1 18.54 -0.11 -24.30
CA MET A 1 18.18 -1.24 -23.40
C MET A 1 16.69 -1.15 -23.14
N SER A 2 15.92 -2.24 -23.27
CA SER A 2 14.45 -2.18 -23.05
C SER A 2 14.12 -2.04 -21.56
N HIS A 3 12.98 -1.42 -21.24
CA HIS A 3 12.48 -1.26 -19.87
C HIS A 3 12.42 -2.61 -19.13
N GLU A 4 11.90 -3.65 -19.77
CA GLU A 4 11.86 -5.01 -19.23
C GLU A 4 13.24 -5.53 -18.83
N LYS A 5 14.27 -5.32 -19.66
CA LYS A 5 15.64 -5.73 -19.34
C LYS A 5 16.18 -5.00 -18.11
N ILE A 6 15.85 -3.72 -17.94
CA ILE A 6 16.25 -2.95 -16.75
C ILE A 6 15.58 -3.54 -15.50
N VAL A 7 14.26 -3.75 -15.55
CA VAL A 7 13.50 -4.32 -14.43
C VAL A 7 14.05 -5.70 -14.05
N THR A 8 14.27 -6.60 -15.02
CA THR A 8 14.87 -7.92 -14.75
C THR A 8 16.23 -7.82 -14.06
N GLN A 9 17.10 -6.91 -14.51
CA GLN A 9 18.42 -6.73 -13.90
C GLN A 9 18.32 -6.18 -12.46
N LEU A 10 17.39 -5.27 -12.19
CA LEU A 10 17.15 -4.77 -10.84
C LEU A 10 16.61 -5.88 -9.92
N SER A 11 15.69 -6.71 -10.43
CA SER A 11 15.16 -7.86 -9.69
C SER A 11 16.26 -8.88 -9.33
N LEU A 12 17.17 -9.17 -10.26
CA LEU A 12 18.29 -10.07 -10.00
C LEU A 12 19.21 -9.52 -8.90
N ARG A 13 19.51 -8.22 -8.90
CA ARG A 13 20.33 -7.57 -7.86
C ARG A 13 19.71 -7.67 -6.46
N LEU A 14 18.39 -7.59 -6.34
CA LEU A 14 17.71 -7.78 -5.05
C LEU A 14 17.85 -9.24 -4.58
N ILE A 15 17.66 -10.21 -5.48
CA ILE A 15 17.80 -11.63 -5.16
C ILE A 15 19.23 -11.96 -4.71
N GLU A 16 20.25 -11.35 -5.33
CA GLU A 16 21.67 -11.51 -4.95
C GLU A 16 21.96 -11.09 -3.50
N VAL A 17 21.20 -10.14 -2.95
CA VAL A 17 21.32 -9.69 -1.55
C VAL A 17 20.29 -10.33 -0.62
N ALA A 18 19.62 -11.39 -1.08
CA ALA A 18 18.54 -12.09 -0.37
C ALA A 18 17.29 -11.24 -0.07
N ASP A 19 17.10 -10.15 -0.81
CA ASP A 19 15.86 -9.36 -0.80
C ASP A 19 14.88 -9.86 -1.88
N SER A 20 13.60 -9.46 -1.77
CA SER A 20 12.56 -9.92 -2.67
C SER A 20 12.07 -8.81 -3.61
N PRO A 21 12.16 -9.01 -4.94
CA PRO A 21 11.45 -8.15 -5.90
C PRO A 21 9.92 -8.18 -5.76
N SER A 22 9.38 -9.13 -5.01
CA SER A 22 7.94 -9.26 -4.72
C SER A 22 7.58 -8.75 -3.32
N GLU A 23 8.48 -8.03 -2.65
CA GLU A 23 8.20 -7.40 -1.36
C GLU A 23 7.02 -6.43 -1.47
N ILE A 24 6.15 -6.43 -0.45
CA ILE A 24 5.04 -5.50 -0.34
C ILE A 24 5.53 -4.27 0.42
N VAL A 25 5.78 -3.17 -0.31
CA VAL A 25 6.28 -1.90 0.26
C VAL A 25 5.25 -1.25 1.20
N PHE A 26 3.95 -1.37 0.89
CA PHE A 26 2.87 -0.85 1.74
C PHE A 26 1.61 -1.71 1.65
N ALA A 27 0.97 -1.95 2.79
CA ALA A 27 -0.28 -2.71 2.87
C ALA A 27 -1.23 -2.13 3.93
N ILE A 28 -2.52 -2.16 3.63
CA ILE A 28 -3.58 -1.83 4.58
C ILE A 28 -4.18 -3.14 5.10
N SER A 29 -4.07 -3.36 6.40
CA SER A 29 -4.63 -4.55 7.06
C SER A 29 -6.09 -4.34 7.46
N MET A 30 -6.83 -5.42 7.69
CA MET A 30 -8.17 -5.32 8.28
C MET A 30 -8.14 -4.66 9.67
N GLN A 31 -7.07 -4.87 10.45
CA GLN A 31 -6.90 -4.21 11.74
C GLN A 31 -6.77 -2.69 11.60
N SER A 32 -6.10 -2.21 10.55
CA SER A 32 -6.01 -0.78 10.22
C SER A 32 -7.39 -0.20 9.92
N VAL A 33 -8.22 -0.93 9.17
CA VAL A 33 -9.61 -0.55 8.90
C VAL A 33 -10.44 -0.50 10.19
N LEU A 34 -10.33 -1.51 11.04
CA LEU A 34 -11.05 -1.55 12.33
C LEU A 34 -10.63 -0.42 13.28
N ALA A 35 -9.33 -0.13 13.36
CA ALA A 35 -8.82 0.96 14.17
C ALA A 35 -9.38 2.31 13.71
N GLU A 36 -9.46 2.52 12.39
CA GLU A 36 -10.01 3.75 11.82
C GLU A 36 -11.54 3.85 12.00
N ILE A 37 -12.27 2.73 11.90
CA ILE A 37 -13.71 2.67 12.23
C ILE A 37 -13.92 3.07 13.70
N ALA A 38 -13.17 2.46 14.63
CA ALA A 38 -13.25 2.76 16.06
C ALA A 38 -12.87 4.21 16.35
N ARG A 39 -11.85 4.76 15.68
CA ARG A 39 -11.46 6.17 15.80
C ARG A 39 -12.58 7.12 15.38
N ARG A 40 -13.37 6.76 14.37
CA ARG A 40 -14.45 7.60 13.83
C ARG A 40 -15.74 7.51 14.62
N LEU A 41 -16.12 6.31 15.06
CA LEU A 41 -17.41 6.06 15.71
C LEU A 41 -17.31 5.97 17.24
N GLY A 42 -16.11 5.84 17.80
CA GLY A 42 -15.93 5.58 19.23
C GLY A 42 -16.58 4.27 19.65
N GLU A 43 -17.23 4.26 20.81
CA GLU A 43 -17.90 3.08 21.37
C GLU A 43 -19.06 2.56 20.49
N GLU A 44 -19.65 3.42 19.66
CA GLU A 44 -20.73 3.01 18.73
C GLU A 44 -20.26 1.98 17.71
N ALA A 45 -18.95 1.89 17.43
CA ALA A 45 -18.38 0.85 16.58
C ALA A 45 -18.69 -0.57 17.09
N LEU A 46 -18.90 -0.74 18.40
CA LEU A 46 -19.23 -2.05 19.01
C LEU A 46 -20.64 -2.55 18.64
N LYS A 47 -21.50 -1.67 18.11
CA LYS A 47 -22.85 -2.02 17.66
C LYS A 47 -22.89 -2.51 16.20
N LEU A 48 -21.77 -2.38 15.48
CA LEU A 48 -21.69 -2.81 14.08
C LEU A 48 -21.82 -4.33 13.96
N SER A 49 -22.58 -4.76 12.97
CA SER A 49 -22.64 -6.17 12.58
C SER A 49 -21.37 -6.59 11.83
N ILE A 50 -21.19 -7.90 11.67
CA ILE A 50 -20.09 -8.44 10.85
C ILE A 50 -20.26 -8.01 9.39
N GLU A 51 -21.50 -7.91 8.92
CA GLU A 51 -21.86 -7.44 7.59
C GLU A 51 -21.44 -5.98 7.39
N ASP A 52 -21.70 -5.09 8.36
CA ASP A 52 -21.26 -3.69 8.30
C ASP A 52 -19.73 -3.59 8.24
N ILE A 53 -19.03 -4.39 9.03
CA ILE A 53 -17.56 -4.41 9.05
C ILE A 53 -17.01 -4.90 7.71
N ARG A 54 -17.62 -5.92 7.10
CA ARG A 54 -17.22 -6.41 5.77
C ARG A 54 -17.52 -5.38 4.68
N LEU A 55 -18.67 -4.71 4.75
CA LEU A 55 -19.01 -3.64 3.84
C LEU A 55 -17.97 -2.51 3.93
N ALA A 56 -17.61 -2.06 5.13
CA ALA A 56 -16.59 -1.04 5.31
C ALA A 56 -15.23 -1.44 4.70
N ARG A 57 -14.81 -2.70 4.85
CA ARG A 57 -13.60 -3.23 4.19
C ARG A 57 -13.71 -3.14 2.66
N ASP A 58 -14.84 -3.54 2.10
CA ASP A 58 -15.04 -3.59 0.65
C ASP A 58 -15.11 -2.18 0.06
N GLU A 59 -15.73 -1.23 0.76
CA GLU A 59 -15.74 0.18 0.40
C GLU A 59 -14.33 0.80 0.47
N VAL A 60 -13.53 0.50 1.50
CA VAL A 60 -12.13 0.94 1.57
C VAL A 60 -11.34 0.37 0.40
N ARG A 61 -11.51 -0.91 0.06
CA ARG A 61 -10.85 -1.54 -1.08
C ARG A 61 -11.26 -0.89 -2.40
N ALA A 62 -12.55 -0.61 -2.59
CA ALA A 62 -13.06 0.05 -3.78
C ALA A 62 -12.52 1.48 -3.91
N ALA A 63 -12.48 2.22 -2.80
CA ALA A 63 -11.93 3.57 -2.77
C ALA A 63 -10.44 3.59 -3.17
N ILE A 64 -9.65 2.65 -2.67
CA ILE A 64 -8.25 2.49 -3.10
C ILE A 64 -8.19 2.18 -4.61
N GLY A 65 -8.95 1.19 -5.08
CA GLY A 65 -8.91 0.79 -6.49
C GLY A 65 -9.40 1.87 -7.47
N HIS A 66 -10.30 2.76 -7.06
CA HIS A 66 -10.83 3.81 -7.91
C HIS A 66 -10.10 5.16 -7.82
N HIS A 67 -9.53 5.48 -6.66
CA HIS A 67 -8.99 6.81 -6.41
C HIS A 67 -7.48 6.84 -6.18
N LEU A 68 -6.85 5.70 -5.90
CA LEU A 68 -5.42 5.62 -5.62
C LEU A 68 -4.70 5.14 -6.89
N ASP A 69 -4.09 6.07 -7.62
CA ASP A 69 -3.11 5.70 -8.65
C ASP A 69 -1.79 5.37 -7.95
N GLU A 70 -1.46 4.08 -7.88
CA GLU A 70 -0.22 3.60 -7.27
C GLU A 70 1.03 4.26 -7.88
N ARG A 71 0.98 4.66 -9.16
CA ARG A 71 2.11 5.31 -9.85
C ARG A 71 2.42 6.68 -9.27
N ASP A 72 1.39 7.43 -8.85
CA ASP A 72 1.56 8.75 -8.26
C ASP A 72 2.28 8.65 -6.92
N PHE A 73 1.87 7.71 -6.07
CA PHE A 73 2.51 7.48 -4.77
C PHE A 73 3.95 6.96 -4.92
N ILE A 74 4.19 6.05 -5.88
CA ILE A 74 5.55 5.61 -6.22
C ILE A 74 6.39 6.80 -6.68
N GLY A 75 5.85 7.66 -7.55
CA GLY A 75 6.53 8.87 -8.03
C GLY A 75 6.94 9.80 -6.88
N ILE A 76 6.01 10.15 -5.99
CA ILE A 76 6.28 10.99 -4.82
C ILE A 76 7.40 10.41 -3.94
N GLY A 77 7.35 9.09 -3.69
CA GLY A 77 8.37 8.40 -2.90
C GLY A 77 9.75 8.42 -3.57
N LEU A 78 9.82 8.16 -4.88
CA LEU A 78 11.06 8.15 -5.64
C LEU A 78 11.65 9.56 -5.80
N ASP A 79 10.82 10.59 -5.96
CA ASP A 79 11.28 11.99 -5.98
C ASP A 79 11.92 12.38 -4.64
N THR A 80 11.29 11.98 -3.53
CA THR A 80 11.83 12.22 -2.18
C THR A 80 13.13 11.46 -1.94
N TRP A 81 13.20 10.20 -2.41
CA TRP A 81 14.42 9.40 -2.37
C TRP A 81 15.53 10.04 -3.20
N GLU A 82 15.21 10.57 -4.39
CA GLU A 82 16.18 11.25 -5.26
C GLU A 82 16.77 12.49 -4.61
N ILE A 83 15.96 13.29 -3.91
CA ILE A 83 16.46 14.41 -3.10
C ILE A 83 17.41 13.87 -2.03
N THR A 84 16.98 12.87 -1.27
CA THR A 84 17.73 12.34 -0.11
C THR A 84 19.08 11.73 -0.51
N ARG A 85 19.17 11.02 -1.64
CA ARG A 85 20.43 10.40 -2.11
C ARG A 85 21.46 11.39 -2.67
N ASN A 86 21.03 12.61 -2.97
CA ASN A 86 21.86 13.65 -3.58
C ASN A 86 22.25 14.75 -2.56
N LEU A 87 21.88 14.58 -1.29
CA LEU A 87 22.38 15.35 -0.14
C LEU A 87 23.70 14.75 0.36
#